data_AF-A0A7J0E8Y5-F1
#
_entry.id   AF-A0A7J0E8Y5-F1
#
_cell.length_a   1.000
_cell.length_b   1.000
_cell.length_c   1.000
_cell.angle_alpha   90.00
_cell.angle_beta   90.00
_cell.angle_gamma   90.00
#
_symmetry.space_group_name_H-M   'P 1'
#
loop_
_entity.id
_entity.type
_entity.pdbx_description
1 polymer ?
#
loop_
_entity_poly.entity_id
_entity_poly.type
_entity_poly.pdbx_seq_one_letter_code
_entity_poly.pdbx_strand_id
1 'polypeptide(L)'
;MWVVLNCPCEVIIISPGIKSCVSERNNSVRKPTWRDYLDCYNRFQEIRASLFQEICRTVRPESTAVPHSLEANTYTVPLVNQICDYQNGVQKPLSLSRRWCWHIWLDMVRDKEFGQADVVIRKGDRSGRSGGGEREREGIRGAKIGWHLWQSDLQTILHGFSLLTQNTSSNASELHQDDLYLTCERWLLCTKIIRQLIISGFPIDAKLIQEVRPVKEVSPVLLSSIQSFLPYYSTFWVRQPKFWDFLKGACTKLMKVLVAVQSRHPYSFGDKSVLSPVMDFCLIKITDPGPDIMSFEQFLIQCMKLVKCVLECKEYKPSMTGRVTDESGVSFEQMKKNVSSAVAGVVTSLLPSERVVFLCNVLIRRYFVLTATDMEAWYQNPESFHHEQDSVLWSEKLRPCAEALYIVLFENHSQLLGPVVVSIVHEAMNGCPASVSEITPGLLLKDAAYGAAAYVYYELSNYLSFKEWFNGALALELTNDHPNMRIIHRKVALILGQWVSEIKDDTRRPVYCALIKLLQDSDLCVRLAASRSLCFLIEDANFSEKDFSDLLPICWDLCFKLVEEVQEFDSKVKLLMFHHLVL
;
A
#
# COMPACT_ATOMS: atom_id res chain seq x y z
N MET A 1 17.68 -21.00 -24.69
CA MET A 1 18.19 -20.44 -23.42
C MET A 1 17.31 -19.24 -23.10
N TRP A 2 16.48 -19.35 -22.07
CA TRP A 2 15.47 -18.37 -21.69
C TRP A 2 16.17 -17.26 -20.90
N VAL A 3 15.98 -16.00 -21.26
CA VAL A 3 16.43 -14.86 -20.44
C VAL A 3 15.20 -14.32 -19.73
N VAL A 4 15.11 -14.60 -18.43
CA VAL A 4 14.11 -14.02 -17.52
C VAL A 4 14.66 -12.67 -17.06
N LEU A 5 14.02 -11.57 -17.47
CA LEU A 5 14.27 -10.25 -16.89
C LEU A 5 13.11 -9.92 -15.95
N ASN A 6 13.39 -9.97 -14.65
CA ASN A 6 12.45 -9.60 -13.60
C ASN A 6 12.19 -8.09 -13.62
N CYS A 7 10.95 -7.70 -13.91
CA CYS A 7 10.38 -6.39 -13.60
C CYS A 7 9.00 -6.58 -12.95
N PRO A 8 8.55 -5.74 -12.00
CA PRO A 8 7.48 -6.10 -11.06
C PRO A 8 6.05 -5.99 -11.63
N CYS A 9 5.87 -5.90 -12.94
CA CYS A 9 4.56 -5.78 -13.57
C CYS A 9 4.54 -6.57 -14.88
N GLU A 10 3.93 -7.76 -14.81
CA GLU A 10 3.57 -8.69 -15.91
C GLU A 10 4.69 -9.40 -16.69
N VAL A 11 4.54 -10.74 -16.80
CA VAL A 11 5.39 -11.64 -17.58
C VAL A 11 4.92 -11.63 -19.04
N ILE A 12 5.72 -11.12 -19.96
CA ILE A 12 5.47 -11.22 -21.41
C ILE A 12 6.34 -12.36 -21.97
N ILE A 13 5.69 -13.43 -22.44
CA ILE A 13 6.36 -14.53 -23.15
C ILE A 13 6.39 -14.19 -24.64
N ILE A 14 7.58 -14.00 -25.20
CA ILE A 14 7.78 -13.77 -26.64
C ILE A 14 8.16 -15.11 -27.31
N SER A 15 7.36 -15.52 -28.29
CA SER A 15 7.55 -16.75 -29.10
C SER A 15 8.84 -16.69 -29.96
N PRO A 16 9.49 -17.83 -30.26
CA PRO A 16 10.82 -17.86 -30.86
C PRO A 16 10.76 -17.63 -32.38
N GLY A 17 10.67 -16.37 -32.79
CA GLY A 17 10.61 -15.98 -34.20
C GLY A 17 11.47 -14.78 -34.59
N ILE A 18 12.49 -14.41 -33.81
CA ILE A 18 13.38 -13.28 -34.14
C ILE A 18 14.81 -13.63 -33.71
N LYS A 19 15.59 -14.25 -34.61
CA LYS A 19 17.00 -14.63 -34.38
C LYS A 19 18.01 -13.86 -35.25
N SER A 20 17.63 -12.73 -35.85
CA SER A 20 18.44 -12.10 -36.92
C SER A 20 19.09 -10.75 -36.58
N CYS A 21 19.11 -10.27 -35.35
CA CYS A 21 19.75 -8.98 -35.03
C CYS A 21 20.55 -9.00 -33.73
N VAL A 22 21.44 -9.98 -33.55
CA VAL A 22 22.58 -9.84 -32.64
C VAL A 22 23.75 -10.59 -33.27
N SER A 23 24.54 -9.91 -34.10
CA SER A 23 25.91 -10.37 -34.39
C SER A 23 26.89 -9.45 -33.67
N GLU A 24 27.54 -10.05 -32.67
CA GLU A 24 28.94 -9.83 -32.26
C GLU A 24 29.47 -8.40 -32.20
N ARG A 25 29.55 -7.83 -30.99
CA ARG A 25 30.83 -7.42 -30.38
C ARG A 25 30.69 -7.02 -28.92
N ASN A 26 31.52 -7.67 -28.11
CA ASN A 26 32.04 -7.33 -26.77
C ASN A 26 31.16 -7.52 -25.52
N ASN A 27 31.67 -8.41 -24.67
CA ASN A 27 31.31 -8.69 -23.28
C ASN A 27 31.30 -7.43 -22.41
N SER A 28 30.11 -6.90 -22.13
CA SER A 28 29.76 -6.30 -20.84
C SER A 28 28.22 -6.29 -20.75
N VAL A 29 27.66 -6.87 -19.68
CA VAL A 29 26.20 -6.87 -19.49
C VAL A 29 25.76 -5.46 -19.14
N ARG A 30 25.28 -4.73 -20.15
CA ARG A 30 24.70 -3.39 -20.01
C ARG A 30 23.19 -3.53 -19.82
N LYS A 31 22.61 -2.84 -18.83
CA LYS A 31 21.15 -2.72 -18.69
C LYS A 31 20.58 -2.11 -19.98
N PRO A 32 19.44 -2.60 -20.50
CA PRO A 32 18.86 -2.11 -21.74
C PRO A 32 18.56 -0.61 -21.63
N THR A 33 18.92 0.12 -22.68
CA THR A 33 18.76 1.57 -22.77
C THR A 33 17.47 1.92 -23.51
N TRP A 34 16.97 3.13 -23.33
CA TRP A 34 15.73 3.59 -24.00
C TRP A 34 15.78 3.48 -25.54
N ARG A 35 16.99 3.51 -26.14
CA ARG A 35 17.17 3.30 -27.59
C ARG A 35 16.85 1.88 -28.03
N ASP A 36 17.13 0.88 -27.19
CA ASP A 36 16.83 -0.52 -27.49
C ASP A 36 15.31 -0.78 -27.48
N TYR A 37 14.57 -0.07 -26.62
CA TYR A 37 13.10 -0.06 -26.62
C TYR A 37 12.51 0.69 -27.82
N LEU A 38 13.15 1.79 -28.22
CA LEU A 38 12.72 2.61 -29.36
C LEU A 38 12.94 1.89 -30.70
N ASP A 39 14.02 1.14 -30.87
CA ASP A 39 14.28 0.33 -32.07
C ASP A 39 13.29 -0.85 -32.18
N CYS A 40 12.91 -1.43 -31.04
CA CYS A 40 11.87 -2.46 -30.99
C CYS A 40 10.50 -1.89 -31.38
N TYR A 41 10.18 -0.67 -30.91
CA TYR A 41 8.97 0.07 -31.27
C TYR A 41 8.93 0.46 -32.76
N ASN A 42 10.04 0.93 -33.33
CA ASN A 42 10.11 1.36 -34.72
C ASN A 42 9.96 0.19 -35.71
N ARG A 43 10.56 -0.97 -35.41
CA ARG A 43 10.35 -2.19 -36.22
C ARG A 43 8.91 -2.70 -36.16
N PHE A 44 8.22 -2.49 -35.05
CA PHE A 44 6.79 -2.80 -34.91
C PHE A 44 5.91 -1.87 -35.76
N GLN A 45 6.33 -0.62 -35.98
CA GLN A 45 5.64 0.35 -36.84
C GLN A 45 5.83 0.07 -38.34
N GLU A 46 6.99 -0.42 -38.79
CA GLU A 46 7.21 -0.81 -40.19
C GLU A 46 6.31 -2.00 -40.61
N ILE A 47 6.11 -2.95 -39.69
CA ILE A 47 5.18 -4.08 -39.87
C ILE A 47 3.73 -3.58 -39.94
N ARG A 48 3.37 -2.55 -39.15
CA ARG A 48 2.03 -1.92 -39.14
C ARG A 48 1.73 -1.17 -40.44
N ALA A 49 2.72 -0.48 -41.01
CA ALA A 49 2.56 0.29 -42.25
C ALA A 49 2.34 -0.61 -43.48
N SER A 50 3.06 -1.75 -43.54
CA SER A 50 2.86 -2.76 -44.59
C SER A 50 1.48 -3.43 -44.49
N LEU A 51 0.98 -3.70 -43.28
CA LEU A 51 -0.35 -4.28 -43.06
C LEU A 51 -1.48 -3.33 -43.51
N PHE A 52 -1.31 -2.02 -43.26
CA PHE A 52 -2.33 -1.01 -43.57
C PHE A 52 -2.46 -0.75 -45.08
N GLN A 53 -1.36 -0.81 -45.84
CA GLN A 53 -1.42 -0.71 -47.31
C GLN A 53 -2.11 -1.90 -47.97
N GLU A 54 -1.98 -3.10 -47.39
CA GLU A 54 -2.59 -4.33 -47.91
C GLU A 54 -4.11 -4.38 -47.66
N ILE A 55 -4.55 -3.87 -46.51
CA ILE A 55 -5.98 -3.74 -46.14
C ILE A 55 -6.72 -2.76 -47.06
N CYS A 56 -6.07 -1.65 -47.43
CA CYS A 56 -6.66 -0.66 -48.34
C CYS A 56 -6.82 -1.17 -49.78
N ARG A 57 -6.08 -2.22 -50.20
CA ARG A 57 -6.23 -2.84 -51.53
C ARG A 57 -7.38 -3.86 -51.60
N THR A 58 -7.77 -4.46 -50.47
CA THR A 58 -8.70 -5.60 -50.43
C THR A 58 -10.17 -5.22 -50.26
N VAL A 59 -10.51 -3.95 -50.04
CA VAL A 59 -11.90 -3.50 -49.84
C VAL A 59 -12.39 -2.66 -51.03
N ARG A 60 -12.86 -3.33 -52.09
CA ARG A 60 -13.87 -2.82 -53.04
C ARG A 60 -15.00 -3.86 -53.20
N PRO A 61 -16.27 -3.47 -53.34
CA PRO A 61 -17.39 -4.40 -53.20
C PRO A 61 -18.12 -4.67 -54.54
N GLU A 62 -18.13 -5.91 -55.04
CA GLU A 62 -19.11 -6.45 -56.03
C GLU A 62 -19.25 -7.97 -55.80
N SER A 63 -20.37 -8.49 -55.29
CA SER A 63 -21.62 -8.93 -55.95
C SER A 63 -21.57 -10.30 -56.66
N THR A 64 -22.47 -11.20 -56.20
CA THR A 64 -23.14 -12.33 -56.88
C THR A 64 -22.42 -13.66 -57.21
N ALA A 65 -23.13 -14.74 -56.83
CA ALA A 65 -23.17 -16.11 -57.38
C ALA A 65 -22.14 -17.17 -56.93
N VAL A 66 -22.69 -18.35 -56.58
CA VAL A 66 -22.06 -19.67 -56.38
C VAL A 66 -22.53 -20.51 -57.59
N PRO A 67 -21.72 -21.32 -58.33
CA PRO A 67 -21.24 -22.60 -57.77
C PRO A 67 -19.97 -23.31 -58.36
N HIS A 68 -19.54 -24.34 -57.61
CA HIS A 68 -18.84 -25.60 -57.94
C HIS A 68 -17.36 -25.66 -58.44
N SER A 69 -16.61 -26.51 -57.71
CA SER A 69 -15.42 -27.31 -58.06
C SER A 69 -14.12 -26.60 -58.49
N LEU A 70 -13.06 -26.73 -57.67
CA LEU A 70 -11.77 -27.33 -58.03
C LEU A 70 -10.79 -27.27 -56.86
N GLU A 71 -10.20 -28.42 -56.53
CA GLU A 71 -9.02 -28.55 -55.67
C GLU A 71 -7.79 -27.94 -56.36
N ALA A 72 -6.96 -27.20 -55.59
CA ALA A 72 -5.50 -27.36 -55.48
C ALA A 72 -4.80 -26.03 -55.14
N ASN A 73 -4.06 -26.09 -54.02
CA ASN A 73 -2.80 -25.41 -53.72
C ASN A 73 -2.73 -23.90 -53.42
N THR A 74 -2.07 -23.68 -52.27
CA THR A 74 -1.15 -22.60 -51.91
C THR A 74 -1.70 -21.23 -51.50
N TYR A 75 -1.59 -21.00 -50.18
CA TYR A 75 -1.32 -19.72 -49.50
C TYR A 75 -2.10 -18.49 -49.95
N THR A 76 -3.14 -18.10 -49.22
CA THR A 76 -3.28 -16.78 -48.57
C THR A 76 -4.63 -16.61 -47.84
N VAL A 77 -4.60 -15.89 -46.71
CA VAL A 77 -5.70 -15.35 -45.87
C VAL A 77 -6.40 -16.38 -44.96
N PRO A 78 -6.36 -16.24 -43.60
CA PRO A 78 -6.80 -15.03 -42.89
C PRO A 78 -5.94 -14.57 -41.70
N LEU A 79 -5.58 -13.28 -41.67
CA LEU A 79 -4.92 -12.62 -40.54
C LEU A 79 -5.65 -11.33 -40.13
N VAL A 80 -6.98 -11.40 -40.05
CA VAL A 80 -7.83 -10.31 -39.52
C VAL A 80 -8.28 -10.58 -38.07
N ASN A 81 -7.93 -11.72 -37.48
CA ASN A 81 -8.54 -12.19 -36.22
C ASN A 81 -7.63 -12.35 -34.99
N GLN A 82 -6.40 -11.82 -34.95
CA GLN A 82 -5.54 -12.06 -33.77
C GLN A 82 -5.02 -10.78 -33.11
N ILE A 83 -5.85 -10.19 -32.25
CA ILE A 83 -5.36 -9.68 -30.97
C ILE A 83 -6.25 -10.34 -29.91
N CYS A 84 -5.68 -11.27 -29.14
CA CYS A 84 -6.37 -12.07 -28.13
C CYS A 84 -5.66 -11.91 -26.79
N ASP A 85 -6.43 -11.87 -25.69
CA ASP A 85 -5.89 -12.05 -24.34
C ASP A 85 -5.65 -13.55 -24.09
N TYR A 86 -4.54 -13.87 -23.43
CA TYR A 86 -4.25 -15.21 -22.93
C TYR A 86 -4.50 -15.26 -21.42
N GLN A 87 -5.63 -15.85 -21.03
CA GLN A 87 -5.92 -16.24 -19.64
C GLN A 87 -6.20 -17.74 -19.61
N ASN A 88 -5.52 -18.47 -18.71
CA ASN A 88 -5.69 -19.91 -18.52
C ASN A 88 -5.61 -20.75 -19.82
N GLY A 89 -4.66 -20.43 -20.71
CA GLY A 89 -4.38 -21.25 -21.89
C GLY A 89 -5.41 -21.18 -23.03
N VAL A 90 -6.43 -20.33 -22.95
CA VAL A 90 -7.45 -20.18 -24.00
C VAL A 90 -7.40 -18.78 -24.61
N GLN A 91 -7.33 -18.69 -25.95
CA GLN A 91 -7.42 -17.42 -26.69
C GLN A 91 -8.86 -16.90 -26.70
N LYS A 92 -9.07 -15.66 -26.25
CA LYS A 92 -10.32 -14.91 -26.47
C LYS A 92 -10.05 -13.59 -27.20
N PRO A 93 -10.88 -13.20 -28.18
CA PRO A 93 -10.72 -11.93 -28.90
C PRO A 93 -10.92 -10.73 -27.96
N LEU A 94 -10.07 -9.70 -28.11
CA LEU A 94 -10.21 -8.42 -27.39
C LEU A 94 -11.52 -7.72 -27.77
N SER A 95 -12.27 -7.27 -26.77
CA SER A 95 -13.48 -6.48 -26.99
C SER A 95 -13.16 -5.15 -27.70
N LEU A 96 -14.09 -4.67 -28.53
CA LEU A 96 -13.99 -3.38 -29.26
C LEU A 96 -13.63 -2.19 -28.36
N SER A 97 -14.06 -2.23 -27.09
CA SER A 97 -13.71 -1.26 -26.04
C SER A 97 -12.20 -1.19 -25.77
N ARG A 98 -11.54 -2.33 -25.60
CA ARG A 98 -10.10 -2.39 -25.30
C ARG A 98 -9.25 -1.94 -26.48
N ARG A 99 -9.71 -2.16 -27.72
CA ARG A 99 -9.07 -1.64 -28.94
C ARG A 99 -9.15 -0.11 -29.01
N TRP A 100 -10.29 0.49 -28.64
CA TRP A 100 -10.45 1.94 -28.59
C TRP A 100 -9.60 2.61 -27.50
N CYS A 101 -9.57 2.03 -26.30
CA CYS A 101 -8.70 2.50 -25.21
C CYS A 101 -7.21 2.40 -25.55
N TRP A 102 -6.81 1.39 -26.33
CA TRP A 102 -5.44 1.22 -26.82
C TRP A 102 -5.05 2.29 -27.86
N HIS A 103 -5.97 2.68 -28.74
CA HIS A 103 -5.74 3.77 -29.70
C HIS A 103 -5.61 5.14 -29.02
N ILE A 104 -6.44 5.44 -28.01
CA ILE A 104 -6.33 6.67 -27.22
C ILE A 104 -5.04 6.68 -26.38
N TRP A 105 -4.68 5.54 -25.79
CA TRP A 105 -3.42 5.39 -25.07
C TRP A 105 -2.20 5.55 -25.99
N LEU A 106 -2.23 4.95 -27.19
CA LEU A 106 -1.17 5.11 -28.20
C LEU A 106 -1.05 6.55 -28.70
N ASP A 107 -2.17 7.26 -28.92
CA ASP A 107 -2.13 8.66 -29.32
C ASP A 107 -1.61 9.56 -28.19
N MET A 108 -1.87 9.22 -26.91
CA MET A 108 -1.30 9.94 -25.75
C MET A 108 0.17 9.57 -25.46
N VAL A 109 0.60 8.35 -25.79
CA VAL A 109 2.00 7.90 -25.67
C VAL A 109 2.86 8.43 -26.82
N ARG A 110 2.27 8.64 -28.00
CA ARG A 110 2.90 9.32 -29.15
C ARG A 110 3.43 10.72 -28.79
N ASP A 111 2.85 11.35 -27.77
CA ASP A 111 3.19 12.70 -27.29
C ASP A 111 4.21 12.74 -26.13
N LYS A 112 4.86 11.63 -25.77
CA LYS A 112 5.88 11.60 -24.68
C LYS A 112 7.31 11.35 -25.17
N GLU A 113 7.97 12.42 -25.63
CA GLU A 113 9.40 12.67 -25.38
C GLU A 113 9.59 13.52 -24.10
N PHE A 114 8.91 13.18 -23.00
CA PHE A 114 9.08 13.86 -21.71
C PHE A 114 9.99 13.02 -20.81
N GLY A 115 11.31 13.14 -21.04
CA GLY A 115 12.32 12.44 -20.25
C GLY A 115 13.73 13.00 -20.35
N GLN A 116 13.95 14.20 -20.91
CA GLN A 116 15.28 14.79 -21.01
C GLN A 116 15.36 16.33 -21.01
N ALA A 117 14.29 17.05 -20.67
CA ALA A 117 14.32 18.50 -20.54
C ALA A 117 14.52 18.93 -19.08
N ASP A 118 15.68 18.58 -18.51
CA ASP A 118 16.16 19.24 -17.29
C ASP A 118 17.69 19.26 -17.26
N VAL A 119 18.29 19.81 -18.33
CA VAL A 119 19.61 20.46 -18.29
C VAL A 119 19.53 21.64 -19.26
N VAL A 120 19.51 22.84 -18.70
CA VAL A 120 19.78 24.19 -19.26
C VAL A 120 18.67 25.17 -18.87
N ILE A 121 18.62 25.52 -17.57
CA ILE A 121 18.22 26.85 -17.14
C ILE A 121 19.34 27.41 -16.26
N ARG A 122 20.37 27.94 -16.92
CA ARG A 122 21.20 29.11 -16.56
C ARG A 122 22.53 29.05 -17.32
N LYS A 123 22.50 29.54 -18.56
CA LYS A 123 23.48 30.52 -19.03
C LYS A 123 22.72 31.44 -19.95
N GLY A 124 22.62 32.72 -19.57
CA GLY A 124 22.36 33.73 -20.58
C GLY A 124 23.52 33.63 -21.58
N ASP A 125 23.21 33.30 -22.82
CA ASP A 125 23.58 34.16 -23.93
C ASP A 125 22.85 33.75 -25.21
N ARG A 126 22.72 34.75 -26.08
CA ARG A 126 21.92 34.83 -27.31
C ARG A 126 22.02 33.61 -28.24
N SER A 127 20.87 33.03 -28.62
CA SER A 127 20.51 32.71 -30.03
C SER A 127 19.20 31.90 -30.07
N GLY A 128 18.23 32.36 -30.88
CA GLY A 128 16.88 31.79 -30.95
C GLY A 128 16.77 30.50 -31.76
N ARG A 129 15.88 29.60 -31.32
CA ARG A 129 15.16 28.64 -32.18
C ARG A 129 13.83 28.23 -31.52
N SER A 130 12.75 28.42 -32.27
CA SER A 130 11.33 28.47 -31.90
C SER A 130 10.64 27.11 -31.68
N GLY A 131 11.32 26.06 -31.18
CA GLY A 131 10.76 24.68 -31.18
C GLY A 131 10.28 24.13 -29.83
N GLY A 132 10.75 24.66 -28.70
CA GLY A 132 10.46 24.09 -27.37
C GLY A 132 9.09 24.48 -26.81
N GLY A 133 8.64 25.71 -27.10
CA GLY A 133 7.42 26.26 -26.52
C GLY A 133 6.11 25.74 -27.15
N GLU A 134 6.16 24.95 -28.22
CA GLU A 134 4.96 24.44 -28.91
C GLU A 134 4.57 23.05 -28.39
N ARG A 135 5.56 22.16 -28.17
CA ARG A 135 5.38 20.87 -27.50
C ARG A 135 4.96 21.00 -26.03
N GLU A 136 5.49 21.99 -25.32
CA GLU A 136 5.08 22.31 -23.95
C GLU A 136 3.61 22.79 -23.92
N ARG A 137 3.19 23.58 -24.91
CA ARG A 137 1.79 24.02 -25.07
C ARG A 137 0.83 22.91 -25.47
N GLU A 138 1.28 21.90 -26.21
CA GLU A 138 0.47 20.71 -26.55
C GLU A 138 0.30 19.78 -25.35
N GLY A 139 1.35 19.52 -24.57
CA GLY A 139 1.26 18.75 -23.33
C GLY A 139 0.33 19.40 -22.29
N ILE A 140 0.39 20.72 -22.13
CA ILE A 140 -0.51 21.47 -21.25
C ILE A 140 -1.96 21.44 -21.77
N ARG A 141 -2.18 21.49 -23.09
CA ARG A 141 -3.52 21.35 -23.70
C ARG A 141 -4.09 19.95 -23.50
N GLY A 142 -3.30 18.89 -23.72
CA GLY A 142 -3.72 17.50 -23.49
C GLY A 142 -4.08 17.22 -22.04
N ALA A 143 -3.30 17.77 -21.09
CA ALA A 143 -3.61 17.70 -19.66
C ALA A 143 -4.93 18.41 -19.31
N LYS A 144 -5.17 19.59 -19.87
CA LYS A 144 -6.39 20.37 -19.65
C LYS A 144 -7.62 19.66 -20.24
N ILE A 145 -7.50 19.08 -21.44
CA ILE A 145 -8.56 18.29 -22.07
C ILE A 145 -8.87 17.03 -21.23
N GLY A 146 -7.83 16.32 -20.78
CA GLY A 146 -8.00 15.14 -19.92
C GLY A 146 -8.68 15.44 -18.58
N TRP A 147 -8.40 16.60 -17.98
CA TRP A 147 -9.05 17.06 -16.75
C TRP A 147 -10.52 17.42 -16.96
N HIS A 148 -10.85 18.18 -18.01
CA HIS A 148 -12.24 18.52 -18.31
C HIS A 148 -13.07 17.28 -18.66
N LEU A 149 -12.49 16.35 -19.41
CA LEU A 149 -13.13 15.07 -19.71
C LEU A 149 -13.39 14.27 -18.44
N TRP A 150 -12.41 14.19 -17.52
CA TRP A 150 -12.58 13.52 -16.23
C TRP A 150 -13.73 14.14 -15.41
N GLN A 151 -13.84 15.47 -15.38
CA GLN A 151 -14.92 16.16 -14.67
C GLN A 151 -16.29 15.90 -15.30
N SER A 152 -16.36 15.94 -16.64
CA SER A 152 -17.59 15.64 -17.38
C SER A 152 -18.03 14.20 -17.15
N ASP A 153 -17.10 13.25 -17.23
CA ASP A 153 -17.38 11.83 -17.02
C ASP A 153 -17.86 11.55 -15.61
N LEU A 154 -17.29 12.22 -14.58
CA LEU A 154 -17.78 12.10 -13.21
C LEU A 154 -19.27 12.46 -13.10
N GLN A 155 -19.71 13.55 -13.73
CA GLN A 155 -21.12 13.96 -13.69
C GLN A 155 -22.02 12.94 -14.39
N THR A 156 -21.59 12.44 -15.56
CA THR A 156 -22.29 11.38 -16.29
C THR A 156 -22.42 10.10 -15.45
N ILE A 157 -21.34 9.69 -14.77
CA ILE A 157 -21.32 8.50 -13.92
C ILE A 157 -22.28 8.67 -12.73
N LEU A 158 -22.22 9.80 -12.01
CA LEU A 158 -23.09 10.05 -10.86
C LEU A 158 -24.57 10.12 -11.27
N HIS A 159 -24.87 10.74 -12.42
CA HIS A 159 -26.21 10.74 -12.97
C HIS A 159 -26.69 9.31 -13.31
N GLY A 160 -25.84 8.53 -13.99
CA GLY A 160 -26.11 7.13 -14.30
C GLY A 160 -26.36 6.28 -13.04
N PHE A 161 -25.56 6.47 -11.98
CA PHE A 161 -25.72 5.73 -10.72
C PHE A 161 -27.02 6.09 -10.00
N SER A 162 -27.40 7.36 -10.02
CA SER A 162 -28.70 7.81 -9.49
C SER A 162 -29.86 7.12 -10.22
N LEU A 163 -29.84 7.07 -11.56
CA LEU A 163 -30.85 6.39 -12.37
C LEU A 163 -30.90 4.87 -12.11
N LEU A 164 -29.74 4.22 -11.98
CA LEU A 164 -29.65 2.79 -11.66
C LEU A 164 -30.17 2.46 -10.25
N THR A 165 -30.10 3.42 -9.33
CA THR A 165 -30.65 3.25 -7.98
C THR A 165 -32.17 3.33 -7.98
N GLN A 166 -32.75 4.10 -8.91
CA GLN A 166 -34.19 4.38 -9.02
C GLN A 166 -34.97 3.37 -9.88
N ASN A 167 -34.36 2.79 -10.93
CA ASN A 167 -35.07 1.95 -11.90
C ASN A 167 -34.93 0.44 -11.60
N THR A 168 -36.05 -0.29 -11.55
CA THR A 168 -36.12 -1.74 -11.22
C THR A 168 -36.58 -2.64 -12.38
N SER A 169 -36.79 -2.12 -13.60
CA SER A 169 -37.38 -2.89 -14.73
C SER A 169 -36.58 -2.85 -16.04
N SER A 170 -36.80 -3.87 -16.87
CA SER A 170 -35.82 -4.60 -17.70
C SER A 170 -35.69 -4.22 -19.20
N ASN A 171 -34.59 -4.71 -19.79
CA ASN A 171 -34.26 -4.97 -21.21
C ASN A 171 -33.75 -3.85 -22.12
N ALA A 172 -34.19 -2.59 -22.00
CA ALA A 172 -33.49 -1.46 -22.66
C ALA A 172 -32.23 -1.00 -21.86
N SER A 173 -32.02 -1.60 -20.69
CA SER A 173 -31.02 -1.17 -19.70
C SER A 173 -29.60 -1.65 -19.99
N GLU A 174 -29.40 -2.75 -20.72
CA GLU A 174 -28.07 -3.37 -20.87
C GLU A 174 -27.10 -2.52 -21.73
N LEU A 175 -27.54 -2.05 -22.90
CA LEU A 175 -26.74 -1.17 -23.76
C LEU A 175 -26.35 0.15 -23.05
N HIS A 176 -27.28 0.75 -22.31
CA HIS A 176 -27.01 1.96 -21.53
C HIS A 176 -26.08 1.71 -20.33
N GLN A 177 -26.14 0.52 -19.72
CA GLN A 177 -25.19 0.13 -18.67
C GLN A 177 -23.79 -0.12 -19.22
N ASP A 178 -23.67 -0.68 -20.43
CA ASP A 178 -22.37 -0.87 -21.06
C ASP A 178 -21.71 0.46 -21.45
N ASP A 179 -22.46 1.40 -22.04
CA ASP A 179 -21.95 2.76 -22.33
C ASP A 179 -21.53 3.51 -21.06
N LEU A 180 -22.32 3.38 -19.99
CA LEU A 180 -21.98 3.95 -18.68
C LEU A 180 -20.71 3.32 -18.11
N TYR A 181 -20.53 2.01 -18.27
CA TYR A 181 -19.34 1.31 -17.82
C TYR A 181 -18.10 1.69 -18.64
N LEU A 182 -18.22 1.90 -19.96
CA LEU A 182 -17.13 2.45 -20.78
C LEU A 182 -16.72 3.85 -20.31
N THR A 183 -17.70 4.66 -19.91
CA THR A 183 -17.44 5.98 -19.31
C THR A 183 -16.69 5.83 -17.97
N CYS A 184 -17.06 4.85 -17.14
CA CYS A 184 -16.34 4.49 -15.92
C CYS A 184 -14.87 4.08 -16.18
N GLU A 185 -14.62 3.23 -17.18
CA GLU A 185 -13.26 2.80 -17.55
C GLU A 185 -12.40 3.97 -18.06
N ARG A 186 -12.99 4.82 -18.90
CA ARG A 186 -12.33 6.04 -19.40
C ARG A 186 -11.99 6.99 -18.25
N TRP A 187 -12.91 7.22 -17.33
CA TRP A 187 -12.69 8.05 -16.15
C TRP A 187 -11.55 7.53 -15.26
N LEU A 188 -11.44 6.21 -15.08
CA LEU A 188 -10.30 5.59 -14.38
C LEU A 188 -8.97 5.79 -15.11
N LEU A 189 -8.96 5.71 -16.44
CA LEU A 189 -7.77 6.00 -17.24
C LEU A 189 -7.34 7.46 -17.08
N CYS A 190 -8.28 8.41 -17.20
CA CYS A 190 -8.03 9.83 -16.96
C CYS A 190 -7.46 10.07 -15.55
N THR A 191 -7.99 9.37 -14.53
CA THR A 191 -7.45 9.43 -13.15
C THR A 191 -5.97 9.03 -13.09
N LYS A 192 -5.58 7.96 -13.80
CA LYS A 192 -4.18 7.51 -13.88
C LYS A 192 -3.29 8.57 -14.55
N ILE A 193 -3.78 9.22 -15.59
CA ILE A 193 -3.07 10.28 -16.32
C ILE A 193 -2.89 11.51 -15.43
N ILE A 194 -3.95 11.99 -14.78
CA ILE A 194 -3.92 13.14 -13.86
C ILE A 194 -2.90 12.89 -12.74
N ARG A 195 -2.93 11.71 -12.13
CA ARG A 195 -1.92 11.30 -11.13
C ARG A 195 -0.50 11.45 -11.68
N GLN A 196 -0.23 10.92 -12.88
CA GLN A 196 1.11 10.95 -13.48
C GLN A 196 1.56 12.39 -13.79
N LEU A 197 0.64 13.24 -14.25
CA LEU A 197 0.92 14.65 -14.52
C LEU A 197 1.28 15.41 -13.24
N ILE A 198 0.54 15.19 -12.14
CA ILE A 198 0.85 15.86 -10.87
C ILE A 198 2.17 15.34 -10.30
N ILE A 199 2.37 14.01 -10.26
CA ILE A 199 3.55 13.42 -9.59
C ILE A 199 4.84 13.66 -10.38
N SER A 200 4.81 13.48 -11.71
CA SER A 200 6.01 13.51 -12.55
C SER A 200 6.12 14.76 -13.42
N GLY A 201 5.04 15.52 -13.60
CA GLY A 201 5.06 16.76 -14.37
C GLY A 201 5.56 17.97 -13.58
N PHE A 202 5.68 17.85 -12.25
CA PHE A 202 6.17 18.93 -11.40
C PHE A 202 7.36 18.47 -10.53
N PRO A 203 8.34 19.36 -10.30
CA PRO A 203 9.41 19.10 -9.34
C PRO A 203 8.84 19.01 -7.92
N ILE A 204 9.56 18.30 -7.03
CA ILE A 204 9.18 18.15 -5.62
C ILE A 204 9.14 19.53 -4.96
N ASP A 205 7.98 19.94 -4.45
CA ASP A 205 7.83 21.24 -3.79
C ASP A 205 8.68 21.36 -2.51
N ALA A 206 8.96 20.26 -1.83
CA ALA A 206 9.87 20.22 -0.68
C ALA A 206 11.30 20.67 -1.01
N LYS A 207 11.73 20.50 -2.27
CA LYS A 207 13.08 20.86 -2.73
C LYS A 207 13.18 22.28 -3.27
N LEU A 208 12.11 22.79 -3.88
CA LEU A 208 12.11 24.10 -4.54
C LEU A 208 11.33 25.17 -3.78
N ILE A 209 10.58 24.79 -2.75
CA ILE A 209 9.64 25.64 -1.99
C ILE A 209 8.76 26.45 -2.97
N GLN A 210 8.25 25.74 -3.98
CA GLN A 210 7.37 26.31 -4.97
C GLN A 210 6.03 25.58 -4.94
N GLU A 211 4.96 26.34 -4.88
CA GLU A 211 3.61 25.80 -4.90
C GLU A 211 3.29 25.11 -6.23
N VAL A 212 2.78 23.88 -6.14
CA VAL A 212 2.25 23.13 -7.26
C VAL A 212 0.73 23.35 -7.30
N ARG A 213 0.30 24.42 -8.00
CA ARG A 213 -1.13 24.82 -8.10
C ARG A 213 -2.10 23.67 -8.41
N PRO A 214 -1.79 22.72 -9.33
CA PRO A 214 -2.70 21.60 -9.60
C PRO A 214 -3.02 20.74 -8.37
N VAL A 215 -2.16 20.70 -7.35
CA VAL A 215 -2.47 19.98 -6.10
C VAL A 215 -3.67 20.61 -5.39
N LYS A 216 -3.77 21.93 -5.36
CA LYS A 216 -4.89 22.64 -4.72
C LYS A 216 -6.19 22.58 -5.53
N GLU A 217 -6.06 22.49 -6.86
CA GLU A 217 -7.22 22.39 -7.75
C GLU A 217 -7.80 20.97 -7.82
N VAL A 218 -6.92 19.96 -7.87
CA VAL A 218 -7.33 18.58 -8.13
C VAL A 218 -7.69 17.83 -6.85
N SER A 219 -6.88 17.95 -5.77
CA SER A 219 -7.09 17.16 -4.55
C SER A 219 -8.47 17.31 -3.91
N PRO A 220 -9.04 18.54 -3.76
CA PRO A 220 -10.41 18.70 -3.23
C PRO A 220 -11.47 18.04 -4.12
N VAL A 221 -11.27 18.05 -5.44
CA VAL A 221 -12.20 17.44 -6.39
C VAL A 221 -12.11 15.91 -6.35
N LEU A 222 -10.90 15.33 -6.19
CA LEU A 222 -10.78 13.89 -5.98
C LEU A 222 -11.49 13.46 -4.68
N LEU A 223 -11.36 14.24 -3.61
CA LEU A 223 -12.07 14.00 -2.36
C LEU A 223 -13.59 14.05 -2.54
N SER A 224 -14.10 15.09 -3.21
CA SER A 224 -15.55 15.24 -3.42
C SER A 224 -16.12 14.12 -4.30
N SER A 225 -15.35 13.59 -5.26
CA SER A 225 -15.73 12.39 -6.01
C SER A 225 -15.86 11.17 -5.12
N ILE A 226 -14.90 10.94 -4.21
CA ILE A 226 -15.00 9.83 -3.24
C ILE A 226 -16.27 9.99 -2.41
N GLN A 227 -16.50 11.17 -1.85
CA GLN A 227 -17.69 11.46 -1.04
C GLN A 227 -18.99 11.23 -1.82
N SER A 228 -19.00 11.51 -3.12
CA SER A 228 -20.16 11.29 -3.99
C SER A 228 -20.37 9.82 -4.35
N PHE A 229 -19.31 9.01 -4.39
CA PHE A 229 -19.38 7.58 -4.70
C PHE A 229 -19.75 6.71 -3.50
N LEU A 230 -19.29 7.06 -2.29
CA LEU A 230 -19.50 6.24 -1.09
C LEU A 230 -20.98 5.88 -0.80
N PRO A 231 -21.98 6.78 -0.96
CA PRO A 231 -23.38 6.43 -0.72
C PRO A 231 -23.91 5.29 -1.59
N TYR A 232 -23.32 5.04 -2.76
CA TYR A 232 -23.73 3.96 -3.66
C TYR A 232 -23.13 2.60 -3.28
N TYR A 233 -22.13 2.56 -2.40
CA TYR A 233 -21.39 1.33 -2.07
C TYR A 233 -22.29 0.22 -1.53
N SER A 234 -23.11 0.49 -0.51
CA SER A 234 -24.02 -0.52 0.05
C SER A 234 -25.19 -0.82 -0.86
N THR A 235 -25.69 0.19 -1.57
CA THR A 235 -26.81 0.04 -2.50
C THR A 235 -26.47 -0.92 -3.65
N PHE A 236 -25.25 -0.86 -4.18
CA PHE A 236 -24.84 -1.62 -5.36
C PHE A 236 -24.30 -3.02 -5.05
N TRP A 237 -23.92 -3.30 -3.79
CA TRP A 237 -23.39 -4.61 -3.37
C TRP A 237 -24.26 -5.79 -3.84
N VAL A 238 -25.58 -5.68 -3.70
CA VAL A 238 -26.53 -6.74 -4.10
C VAL A 238 -27.07 -6.50 -5.51
N ARG A 239 -27.30 -5.25 -5.89
CA ARG A 239 -28.10 -4.90 -7.08
C ARG A 239 -27.28 -4.80 -8.36
N GLN A 240 -26.00 -4.43 -8.27
CA GLN A 240 -25.17 -4.08 -9.42
C GLN A 240 -23.68 -4.47 -9.20
N PRO A 241 -23.32 -5.76 -9.25
CA PRO A 241 -21.96 -6.22 -8.92
C PRO A 241 -20.85 -5.57 -9.76
N LYS A 242 -21.09 -5.40 -11.07
CA LYS A 242 -20.15 -4.76 -12.01
C LYS A 242 -19.81 -3.32 -11.60
N PHE A 243 -20.79 -2.53 -11.20
CA PHE A 243 -20.59 -1.14 -10.77
C PHE A 243 -20.08 -1.05 -9.34
N TRP A 244 -20.40 -2.04 -8.50
CA TRP A 244 -19.84 -2.15 -7.16
C TRP A 244 -18.32 -2.41 -7.18
N ASP A 245 -17.84 -3.30 -8.06
CA ASP A 245 -16.40 -3.52 -8.27
C ASP A 245 -15.71 -2.26 -8.79
N PHE A 246 -16.36 -1.54 -9.70
CA PHE A 246 -15.89 -0.22 -10.14
C PHE A 246 -15.79 0.77 -8.98
N LEU A 247 -16.83 0.91 -8.14
CA LEU A 247 -16.85 1.82 -6.98
C LEU A 247 -15.70 1.51 -6.01
N LYS A 248 -15.47 0.21 -5.76
CA LYS A 248 -14.34 -0.27 -4.95
C LYS A 248 -13.00 0.17 -5.53
N GLY A 249 -12.80 -0.09 -6.82
CA GLY A 249 -11.61 0.31 -7.56
C GLY A 249 -11.41 1.83 -7.56
N ALA A 250 -12.48 2.58 -7.83
CA ALA A 250 -12.47 4.04 -7.95
C ALA A 250 -12.12 4.71 -6.63
N CYS A 251 -12.84 4.43 -5.54
CA CYS A 251 -12.59 5.06 -4.23
C CYS A 251 -11.18 4.75 -3.72
N THR A 252 -10.77 3.48 -3.83
CA THR A 252 -9.41 3.05 -3.44
C THR A 252 -8.35 3.74 -4.29
N LYS A 253 -8.58 3.86 -5.61
CA LYS A 253 -7.61 4.49 -6.52
C LYS A 253 -7.49 5.98 -6.26
N LEU A 254 -8.60 6.69 -6.06
CA LEU A 254 -8.58 8.12 -5.74
C LEU A 254 -7.84 8.39 -4.43
N MET A 255 -8.09 7.60 -3.38
CA MET A 255 -7.31 7.71 -2.13
C MET A 255 -5.82 7.43 -2.35
N LYS A 256 -5.46 6.41 -3.13
CA LYS A 256 -4.05 6.14 -3.51
C LYS A 256 -3.42 7.31 -4.26
N VAL A 257 -4.19 8.06 -5.06
CA VAL A 257 -3.72 9.29 -5.71
C VAL A 257 -3.45 10.36 -4.67
N LEU A 258 -4.38 10.62 -3.75
CA LEU A 258 -4.20 11.61 -2.67
C LEU A 258 -2.96 11.31 -1.81
N VAL A 259 -2.77 10.05 -1.39
CA VAL A 259 -1.56 9.62 -0.66
C VAL A 259 -0.30 9.91 -1.48
N ALA A 260 -0.28 9.52 -2.75
CA ALA A 260 0.89 9.73 -3.61
C ALA A 260 1.17 11.22 -3.87
N VAL A 261 0.15 12.06 -3.96
CA VAL A 261 0.31 13.52 -4.08
C VAL A 261 0.86 14.10 -2.78
N GLN A 262 0.33 13.71 -1.61
CA GLN A 262 0.84 14.16 -0.31
C GLN A 262 2.32 13.80 -0.13
N SER A 263 2.72 12.56 -0.47
CA SER A 263 4.11 12.12 -0.32
C SER A 263 5.06 12.80 -1.31
N ARG A 264 4.58 13.20 -2.49
CA ARG A 264 5.39 13.84 -3.54
C ARG A 264 5.50 15.34 -3.37
N HIS A 265 4.41 15.99 -2.97
CA HIS A 265 4.26 17.44 -2.88
C HIS A 265 3.69 17.86 -1.51
N PRO A 266 4.43 17.59 -0.41
CA PRO A 266 3.92 17.78 0.94
C PRO A 266 3.56 19.24 1.23
N TYR A 267 4.28 20.25 0.72
CA TYR A 267 3.98 21.65 1.05
C TYR A 267 2.69 22.14 0.39
N SER A 268 2.49 21.81 -0.89
CA SER A 268 1.30 22.18 -1.65
C SER A 268 0.07 21.42 -1.12
N PHE A 269 0.26 20.16 -0.73
CA PHE A 269 -0.79 19.37 -0.08
C PHE A 269 -1.10 19.87 1.34
N GLY A 270 -0.08 20.38 2.04
CA GLY A 270 -0.19 20.91 3.41
C GLY A 270 -0.98 22.22 3.52
N ASP A 271 -1.34 22.83 2.40
CA ASP A 271 -2.23 23.99 2.37
C ASP A 271 -3.56 23.64 3.08
N LYS A 272 -4.06 24.58 3.89
CA LYS A 272 -5.26 24.39 4.71
C LYS A 272 -6.48 23.96 3.88
N SER A 273 -6.60 24.46 2.65
CA SER A 273 -7.72 24.14 1.74
C SER A 273 -7.69 22.69 1.22
N VAL A 274 -6.55 22.02 1.31
CA VAL A 274 -6.36 20.63 0.85
C VAL A 274 -6.23 19.70 2.04
N LEU A 275 -5.26 19.95 2.92
CA LEU A 275 -4.95 19.06 4.04
C LEU A 275 -6.14 18.90 4.98
N SER A 276 -6.79 20.00 5.36
CA SER A 276 -7.88 19.96 6.34
C SER A 276 -9.04 19.07 5.93
N PRO A 277 -9.71 19.29 4.77
CA PRO A 277 -10.85 18.46 4.39
C PRO A 277 -10.48 17.00 4.15
N VAL A 278 -9.29 16.74 3.58
CA VAL A 278 -8.84 15.39 3.27
C VAL A 278 -8.51 14.60 4.54
N MET A 279 -7.76 15.21 5.47
CA MET A 279 -7.38 14.61 6.74
C MET A 279 -8.60 14.41 7.63
N ASP A 280 -9.48 15.41 7.74
CA ASP A 280 -10.70 15.33 8.55
C ASP A 280 -11.62 14.21 8.06
N PHE A 281 -11.80 14.10 6.74
CA PHE A 281 -12.53 12.99 6.14
C PHE A 281 -11.92 11.63 6.49
N CYS A 282 -10.61 11.46 6.38
CA CYS A 282 -9.96 10.19 6.71
C CYS A 282 -10.11 9.85 8.19
N LEU A 283 -9.90 10.83 9.07
CA LEU A 283 -10.06 10.65 10.52
C LEU A 283 -11.48 10.22 10.86
N ILE A 284 -12.51 10.89 10.30
CA ILE A 284 -13.92 10.51 10.49
C ILE A 284 -14.15 9.08 10.00
N LYS A 285 -13.67 8.71 8.81
CA LYS A 285 -13.86 7.35 8.28
C LYS A 285 -13.15 6.26 9.08
N ILE A 286 -12.06 6.58 9.77
CA ILE A 286 -11.38 5.64 10.67
C ILE A 286 -12.14 5.54 12.00
N THR A 287 -12.55 6.67 12.58
CA THR A 287 -13.18 6.68 13.91
C THR A 287 -14.63 6.23 13.89
N ASP A 288 -15.36 6.55 12.82
CA ASP A 288 -16.77 6.24 12.62
C ASP A 288 -17.06 5.91 11.14
N PRO A 289 -16.64 4.72 10.67
CA PRO A 289 -16.87 4.30 9.29
C PRO A 289 -18.35 4.09 8.94
N GLY A 290 -19.21 3.74 9.91
CA GLY A 290 -20.48 3.06 9.65
C GLY A 290 -20.29 1.60 9.18
N PRO A 291 -21.34 0.77 9.18
CA PRO A 291 -21.23 -0.67 8.90
C PRO A 291 -20.74 -0.97 7.47
N ASP A 292 -21.18 -0.17 6.50
CA ASP A 292 -20.87 -0.37 5.09
C ASP A 292 -19.37 -0.14 4.80
N ILE A 293 -18.81 0.95 5.34
CA ILE A 293 -17.39 1.28 5.13
C ILE A 293 -16.50 0.35 5.96
N MET A 294 -16.98 -0.19 7.09
CA MET A 294 -16.23 -1.19 7.85
C MET A 294 -15.87 -2.41 6.99
N SER A 295 -16.79 -2.84 6.12
CA SER A 295 -16.55 -3.94 5.18
C SER A 295 -15.61 -3.58 4.01
N PHE A 296 -15.28 -2.29 3.84
CA PHE A 296 -14.45 -1.78 2.75
C PHE A 296 -12.99 -1.56 3.20
N GLU A 297 -12.35 -2.62 3.68
CA GLU A 297 -11.02 -2.57 4.30
C GLU A 297 -9.96 -1.87 3.44
N GLN A 298 -9.91 -2.16 2.14
CA GLN A 298 -8.93 -1.57 1.22
C GLN A 298 -8.99 -0.04 1.15
N PHE A 299 -10.19 0.52 1.33
CA PHE A 299 -10.40 1.97 1.41
C PHE A 299 -9.93 2.52 2.76
N LEU A 300 -10.31 1.87 3.87
CA LEU A 300 -9.87 2.25 5.22
C LEU A 300 -8.34 2.21 5.36
N ILE A 301 -7.69 1.20 4.76
CA ILE A 301 -6.23 1.13 4.68
C ILE A 301 -5.66 2.38 4.00
N GLN A 302 -6.27 2.89 2.92
CA GLN A 302 -5.78 4.12 2.29
C GLN A 302 -6.04 5.36 3.16
N CYS A 303 -7.14 5.42 3.91
CA CYS A 303 -7.38 6.48 4.88
C CYS A 303 -6.32 6.49 5.97
N MET A 304 -6.03 5.32 6.58
CA MET A 304 -4.99 5.19 7.61
C MET A 304 -3.60 5.52 7.07
N LYS A 305 -3.27 5.05 5.85
CA LYS A 305 -2.04 5.43 5.16
C LYS A 305 -1.88 6.92 5.02
N LEU A 306 -2.93 7.63 4.60
CA LEU A 306 -2.87 9.07 4.43
C LEU A 306 -2.61 9.80 5.75
N VAL A 307 -3.36 9.43 6.81
CA VAL A 307 -3.18 9.98 8.16
C VAL A 307 -1.75 9.73 8.64
N LYS A 308 -1.25 8.49 8.47
CA LYS A 308 0.11 8.12 8.84
C LYS A 308 1.15 8.94 8.07
N CYS A 309 1.03 9.05 6.74
CA CYS A 309 1.95 9.83 5.92
C CYS A 309 1.97 11.32 6.29
N VAL A 310 0.84 11.90 6.69
CA VAL A 310 0.77 13.28 7.20
C VAL A 310 1.51 13.40 8.54
N LEU A 311 1.30 12.46 9.46
CA LEU A 311 1.90 12.48 10.81
C LEU A 311 3.42 12.19 10.81
N GLU A 312 3.91 11.36 9.89
CA GLU A 312 5.34 11.05 9.72
C GLU A 312 6.08 12.08 8.85
N CYS A 313 5.37 12.99 8.18
CA CYS A 313 5.96 13.90 7.21
C CYS A 313 6.99 14.80 7.90
N LYS A 314 8.26 14.59 7.58
CA LYS A 314 9.38 15.34 8.16
C LYS A 314 9.31 16.81 7.78
N GLU A 315 8.78 17.10 6.60
CA GLU A 315 8.54 18.44 6.08
C GLU A 315 7.49 19.22 6.89
N TYR A 316 6.63 18.55 7.66
CA TYR A 316 5.65 19.20 8.54
C TYR A 316 6.18 19.43 9.95
N LYS A 317 7.35 18.87 10.31
CA LYS A 317 7.97 19.09 11.62
C LYS A 317 8.88 20.33 11.55
N PRO A 318 8.64 21.38 12.37
CA PRO A 318 9.57 22.50 12.43
C PRO A 318 10.93 22.00 12.94
N SER A 319 11.99 22.19 12.15
CA SER A 319 13.33 21.71 12.50
C SER A 319 13.82 22.35 13.80
N MET A 320 14.21 21.53 14.78
CA MET A 320 14.78 21.97 16.06
C MET A 320 16.29 22.22 16.01
N THR A 321 16.95 21.97 14.88
CA THR A 321 18.40 22.16 14.73
C THR A 321 18.75 23.64 14.51
N GLY A 322 18.93 24.37 15.59
CA GLY A 322 19.70 25.61 15.61
C GLY A 322 21.19 25.29 15.43
N ARG A 323 21.66 25.17 14.18
CA ARG A 323 23.07 25.39 13.86
C ARG A 323 23.18 26.70 13.11
N VAL A 324 23.82 27.67 13.76
CA VAL A 324 24.18 28.96 13.16
C VAL A 324 25.23 28.68 12.11
N THR A 325 24.89 28.81 10.82
CA THR A 325 25.87 28.85 9.74
C THR A 325 25.40 29.82 8.66
N ASP A 326 26.22 30.85 8.46
CA ASP A 326 26.39 31.82 7.37
C ASP A 326 25.18 32.46 6.67
N GLU A 327 25.27 33.79 6.62
CA GLU A 327 24.24 34.80 6.35
C GLU A 327 23.65 34.81 4.93
N SER A 328 23.99 33.84 4.07
CA SER A 328 23.43 33.71 2.71
C SER A 328 22.39 32.58 2.55
N GLY A 329 22.34 31.62 3.49
CA GLY A 329 21.36 30.52 3.55
C GLY A 329 20.06 30.85 4.31
N VAL A 330 20.00 32.04 4.91
CA VAL A 330 18.96 32.45 5.87
C VAL A 330 17.56 32.52 5.22
N SER A 331 17.43 32.82 3.93
CA SER A 331 16.11 32.98 3.28
C SER A 331 15.39 31.65 3.00
N PHE A 332 16.09 30.64 2.47
CA PHE A 332 15.47 29.37 2.06
C PHE A 332 15.10 28.48 3.25
N GLU A 333 16.00 28.34 4.23
CA GLU A 333 15.72 27.60 5.47
C GLU A 333 14.65 28.30 6.32
N GLN A 334 14.64 29.64 6.36
CA GLN A 334 13.56 30.38 7.02
C GLN A 334 12.22 30.18 6.30
N MET A 335 12.21 30.19 4.96
CA MET A 335 10.99 29.92 4.19
C MET A 335 10.48 28.51 4.44
N LYS A 336 11.37 27.51 4.50
CA LYS A 336 11.05 26.13 4.85
C LYS A 336 10.42 26.05 6.23
N LYS A 337 11.06 26.67 7.24
CA LYS A 337 10.57 26.73 8.61
C LYS A 337 9.19 27.37 8.69
N ASN A 338 8.94 28.45 7.94
CA ASN A 338 7.64 29.13 7.91
C ASN A 338 6.55 28.21 7.34
N VAL A 339 6.82 27.55 6.22
CA VAL A 339 5.87 26.61 5.60
C VAL A 339 5.61 25.41 6.53
N SER A 340 6.66 24.79 7.06
CA SER A 340 6.55 23.67 8.02
C SER A 340 5.72 24.08 9.24
N SER A 341 5.98 25.25 9.82
CA SER A 341 5.23 25.76 10.97
C SER A 341 3.76 26.03 10.64
N ALA A 342 3.46 26.55 9.45
CA ALA A 342 2.08 26.78 9.02
C ALA A 342 1.33 25.44 8.88
N VAL A 343 1.94 24.44 8.25
CA VAL A 343 1.33 23.11 8.10
C VAL A 343 1.21 22.40 9.45
N ALA A 344 2.22 22.50 10.32
CA ALA A 344 2.15 21.98 11.70
C ALA A 344 0.95 22.56 12.47
N GLY A 345 0.69 23.86 12.31
CA GLY A 345 -0.49 24.51 12.88
C GLY A 345 -1.80 23.94 12.35
N VAL A 346 -1.87 23.62 11.05
CA VAL A 346 -3.04 22.94 10.45
C VAL A 346 -3.21 21.54 11.04
N VAL A 347 -2.15 20.72 11.08
CA VAL A 347 -2.19 19.36 11.64
C VAL A 347 -2.63 19.38 13.11
N THR A 348 -2.07 20.29 13.92
CA THR A 348 -2.44 20.46 15.33
C THR A 348 -3.90 20.84 15.50
N SER A 349 -4.44 21.69 14.61
CA SER A 349 -5.86 22.08 14.65
C SER A 349 -6.81 20.93 14.32
N LEU A 350 -6.37 19.96 13.52
CA LEU A 350 -7.14 18.77 13.12
C LEU A 350 -7.12 17.67 14.17
N LEU A 351 -6.10 17.66 15.05
CA LEU A 351 -5.85 16.65 16.06
C LEU A 351 -5.75 17.30 17.46
N PRO A 352 -6.85 17.90 17.97
CA PRO A 352 -6.90 18.29 19.37
C PRO A 352 -6.75 17.05 20.27
N SER A 353 -6.30 17.25 21.51
CA SER A 353 -5.98 16.17 22.45
C SER A 353 -7.10 15.14 22.59
N GLU A 354 -8.36 15.58 22.65
CA GLU A 354 -9.54 14.69 22.71
C GLU A 354 -9.63 13.76 21.49
N ARG A 355 -9.42 14.28 20.29
CA ARG A 355 -9.46 13.50 19.06
C ARG A 355 -8.29 12.54 18.96
N VAL A 356 -7.11 12.93 19.45
CA VAL A 356 -5.92 12.04 19.53
C VAL A 356 -6.19 10.86 20.45
N VAL A 357 -6.72 11.12 21.65
CA VAL A 357 -7.10 10.07 22.62
C VAL A 357 -8.19 9.16 22.06
N PHE A 358 -9.20 9.75 21.40
CA PHE A 358 -10.29 8.99 20.78
C PHE A 358 -9.78 8.10 19.65
N LEU A 359 -8.94 8.63 18.76
CA LEU A 359 -8.33 7.86 17.67
C LEU A 359 -7.48 6.70 18.23
N CYS A 360 -6.66 6.95 19.25
CA CYS A 360 -5.88 5.91 19.91
C CYS A 360 -6.77 4.78 20.45
N ASN A 361 -7.85 5.13 21.17
CA ASN A 361 -8.81 4.15 21.66
C ASN A 361 -9.47 3.35 20.54
N VAL A 362 -9.86 4.01 19.44
CA VAL A 362 -10.44 3.32 18.29
C VAL A 362 -9.43 2.34 17.65
N LEU A 363 -8.18 2.75 17.45
CA LEU A 363 -7.16 1.88 16.85
C LEU A 363 -6.99 0.60 17.68
N ILE A 364 -6.82 0.73 19.00
CA ILE A 364 -6.60 -0.42 19.89
C ILE A 364 -7.88 -1.25 20.05
N ARG A 365 -9.01 -0.62 20.38
CA ARG A 365 -10.23 -1.36 20.78
C ARG A 365 -11.04 -1.90 19.60
N ARG A 366 -10.73 -1.49 18.37
CA ARG A 366 -11.44 -1.94 17.17
C ARG A 366 -10.52 -2.61 16.16
N TYR A 367 -9.43 -1.96 15.78
CA TYR A 367 -8.62 -2.41 14.65
C TYR A 367 -7.50 -3.38 15.04
N PHE A 368 -7.01 -3.35 16.29
CA PHE A 368 -6.04 -4.33 16.77
C PHE A 368 -6.71 -5.67 17.13
N VAL A 369 -7.96 -5.63 17.56
CA VAL A 369 -8.71 -6.82 18.00
C VAL A 369 -8.73 -7.89 16.90
N LEU A 370 -8.39 -9.13 17.25
CA LEU A 370 -8.45 -10.28 16.33
C LEU A 370 -9.90 -10.54 15.91
N THR A 371 -10.15 -10.68 14.62
CA THR A 371 -11.48 -11.01 14.07
C THR A 371 -11.63 -12.52 13.94
N ALA A 372 -12.86 -12.99 13.69
CA ALA A 372 -13.12 -14.40 13.39
C ALA A 372 -12.30 -14.90 12.18
N THR A 373 -12.13 -14.05 11.16
CA THR A 373 -11.33 -14.37 9.97
C THR A 373 -9.85 -14.56 10.32
N ASP A 374 -9.33 -13.77 11.25
CA ASP A 374 -7.94 -13.93 11.73
C ASP A 374 -7.76 -15.22 12.52
N MET A 375 -8.74 -15.55 13.37
CA MET A 375 -8.71 -16.80 14.14
C MET A 375 -8.76 -18.03 13.23
N GLU A 376 -9.56 -17.97 12.17
CA GLU A 376 -9.63 -19.01 11.16
C GLU A 376 -8.29 -19.11 10.37
N ALA A 377 -7.74 -17.98 9.92
CA ALA A 377 -6.45 -17.96 9.23
C ALA A 377 -5.32 -18.53 10.11
N TRP A 378 -5.27 -18.16 11.39
CA TRP A 378 -4.34 -18.75 12.36
C TRP A 378 -4.57 -20.25 12.49
N TYR A 379 -5.82 -20.70 12.69
CA TYR A 379 -6.12 -22.12 12.83
C TYR A 379 -5.69 -22.94 11.60
N GLN A 380 -5.92 -22.42 10.39
CA GLN A 380 -5.58 -23.10 9.14
C GLN A 380 -4.07 -23.16 8.89
N ASN A 381 -3.34 -22.07 9.13
CA ASN A 381 -1.90 -22.03 8.94
C ASN A 381 -1.23 -21.08 9.97
N PRO A 382 -0.82 -21.59 11.14
CA PRO A 382 -0.20 -20.78 12.19
C PRO A 382 1.15 -20.18 11.79
N GLU A 383 1.90 -20.85 10.93
CA GLU A 383 3.20 -20.39 10.42
C GLU A 383 3.02 -19.19 9.48
N SER A 384 2.11 -19.30 8.51
CA SER A 384 1.79 -18.20 7.61
C SER A 384 1.22 -17.01 8.38
N PHE A 385 0.30 -17.26 9.32
CA PHE A 385 -0.24 -16.22 10.19
C PHE A 385 0.86 -15.50 10.97
N HIS A 386 1.86 -16.21 11.51
CA HIS A 386 3.01 -15.60 12.19
C HIS A 386 3.74 -14.59 11.28
N HIS A 387 4.08 -14.98 10.05
CA HIS A 387 4.80 -14.09 9.12
C HIS A 387 3.96 -12.90 8.67
N GLU A 388 2.66 -13.07 8.53
CA GLU A 388 1.76 -11.96 8.21
C GLU A 388 1.72 -10.91 9.31
N GLN A 389 1.72 -11.31 10.59
CA GLN A 389 1.79 -10.38 11.72
C GLN A 389 3.15 -9.70 11.82
N ASP A 390 4.21 -10.38 11.40
CA ASP A 390 5.59 -9.92 11.45
C ASP A 390 6.03 -9.20 10.16
N SER A 391 5.12 -9.03 9.20
CA SER A 391 5.40 -8.51 7.87
C SER A 391 5.62 -6.99 7.87
N VAL A 392 6.65 -6.55 7.15
CA VAL A 392 6.87 -5.12 6.83
C VAL A 392 5.76 -4.55 5.93
N LEU A 393 4.89 -5.41 5.39
CA LEU A 393 3.74 -5.04 4.55
C LEU A 393 2.55 -4.54 5.37
N TRP A 394 2.78 -3.56 6.25
CA TRP A 394 1.73 -2.86 7.02
C TRP A 394 0.64 -2.23 6.13
N SER A 395 0.94 -2.11 4.84
CA SER A 395 0.16 -1.48 3.79
C SER A 395 -0.97 -2.35 3.21
N GLU A 396 -0.97 -3.67 3.45
CA GLU A 396 -1.84 -4.59 2.72
C GLU A 396 -3.05 -5.10 3.52
N LYS A 397 -2.95 -5.14 4.86
CA LYS A 397 -4.00 -5.59 5.77
C LYS A 397 -4.41 -4.49 6.74
N LEU A 398 -5.67 -4.54 7.18
CA LEU A 398 -6.26 -3.47 8.00
C LEU A 398 -5.60 -3.36 9.39
N ARG A 399 -5.43 -4.47 10.11
CA ARG A 399 -4.79 -4.48 11.44
C ARG A 399 -3.35 -3.96 11.40
N PRO A 400 -2.42 -4.53 10.59
CA PRO A 400 -1.06 -3.99 10.47
C PRO A 400 -1.02 -2.52 10.08
N CYS A 401 -1.97 -2.05 9.26
CA CYS A 401 -2.05 -0.63 8.90
C CYS A 401 -2.46 0.25 10.09
N ALA A 402 -3.38 -0.23 10.93
CA ALA A 402 -3.79 0.45 12.14
C ALA A 402 -2.67 0.48 13.19
N GLU A 403 -1.94 -0.63 13.35
CA GLU A 403 -0.77 -0.73 14.21
C GLU A 403 0.32 0.27 13.80
N ALA A 404 0.61 0.32 12.50
CA ALA A 404 1.59 1.26 11.95
C ALA A 404 1.17 2.73 12.10
N LEU A 405 -0.14 3.04 12.00
CA LEU A 405 -0.65 4.38 12.29
C LEU A 405 -0.57 4.70 13.80
N TYR A 406 -0.89 3.72 14.66
CA TYR A 406 -0.84 3.88 16.11
C TYR A 406 0.56 4.23 16.60
N ILE A 407 1.61 3.55 16.09
CA ILE A 407 3.00 3.83 16.47
C ILE A 407 3.33 5.30 16.24
N VAL A 408 3.04 5.80 15.03
CA VAL A 408 3.30 7.19 14.66
C VAL A 408 2.47 8.19 15.48
N LEU A 409 1.20 7.86 15.74
CA LEU A 409 0.32 8.67 16.58
C LEU A 409 0.90 8.77 17.99
N PHE A 410 1.37 7.67 18.55
CA PHE A 410 1.97 7.61 19.87
C PHE A 410 3.27 8.39 19.94
N GLU A 411 4.20 8.20 18.99
CA GLU A 411 5.47 8.93 18.94
C GLU A 411 5.28 10.45 18.90
N ASN A 412 4.27 10.94 18.18
CA ASN A 412 3.98 12.37 18.10
C ASN A 412 3.25 12.93 19.35
N HIS A 413 2.69 12.07 20.21
CA HIS A 413 1.84 12.47 21.34
C HIS A 413 2.10 11.64 22.61
N SER A 414 3.33 11.15 22.83
CA SER A 414 3.64 10.14 23.86
C SER A 414 3.30 10.59 25.28
N GLN A 415 3.49 11.88 25.58
CA GLN A 415 3.12 12.47 26.88
C GLN A 415 1.62 12.40 27.18
N LEU A 416 0.78 12.55 26.15
CA LEU A 416 -0.67 12.46 26.28
C LEU A 416 -1.13 11.00 26.28
N LEU A 417 -0.55 10.17 25.42
CA LEU A 417 -1.02 8.81 25.17
C LEU A 417 -0.41 7.76 26.11
N GLY A 418 0.73 8.01 26.74
CA GLY A 418 1.36 7.09 27.70
C GLY A 418 0.41 6.66 28.81
N PRO A 419 -0.14 7.59 29.62
CA PRO A 419 -1.11 7.26 30.66
C PRO A 419 -2.39 6.59 30.12
N VAL A 420 -2.84 6.97 28.93
CA VAL A 420 -4.02 6.38 28.28
C VAL A 420 -3.77 4.92 27.94
N VAL A 421 -2.64 4.58 27.31
CA VAL A 421 -2.30 3.20 26.96
C VAL A 421 -2.12 2.34 28.21
N VAL A 422 -1.45 2.87 29.25
CA VAL A 422 -1.33 2.17 30.55
C VAL A 422 -2.71 1.88 31.15
N SER A 423 -3.65 2.84 31.09
CA SER A 423 -5.02 2.61 31.58
C SER A 423 -5.74 1.50 30.80
N ILE A 424 -5.56 1.42 29.49
CA ILE A 424 -6.14 0.35 28.64
C ILE A 424 -5.52 -1.01 28.99
N VAL A 425 -4.21 -1.07 29.23
CA VAL A 425 -3.51 -2.30 29.65
C VAL A 425 -4.06 -2.79 30.99
N HIS A 426 -4.18 -1.91 31.99
CA HIS A 426 -4.74 -2.28 33.29
C HIS A 426 -6.22 -2.70 33.20
N GLU A 427 -7.03 -2.02 32.40
CA GLU A 427 -8.42 -2.42 32.16
C GLU A 427 -8.48 -3.82 31.54
N ALA A 428 -7.66 -4.10 30.52
CA ALA A 428 -7.67 -5.40 29.86
C ALA A 428 -7.16 -6.53 30.76
N MET A 429 -6.20 -6.24 31.63
CA MET A 429 -5.73 -7.18 32.66
C MET A 429 -6.86 -7.54 33.64
N ASN A 430 -7.64 -6.57 34.10
CA ASN A 430 -8.71 -6.77 35.07
C ASN A 430 -10.00 -7.30 34.45
N GLY A 431 -10.26 -7.01 33.18
CA GLY A 431 -11.47 -7.40 32.45
C GLY A 431 -11.45 -8.83 31.90
N CYS A 432 -10.30 -9.51 31.89
CA CYS A 432 -10.16 -10.88 31.43
C CYS A 432 -9.98 -11.84 32.64
N PRO A 433 -10.93 -12.76 32.91
CA PRO A 433 -10.80 -13.74 33.99
C PRO A 433 -9.56 -14.62 33.84
N ALA A 434 -9.07 -15.19 34.94
CA ALA A 434 -7.89 -16.07 34.93
C ALA A 434 -8.17 -17.45 34.29
N SER A 435 -9.40 -17.96 34.37
CA SER A 435 -9.82 -19.24 33.80
C SER A 435 -10.65 -19.01 32.53
N VAL A 436 -9.99 -18.94 31.39
CA VAL A 436 -10.65 -18.69 30.10
C VAL A 436 -10.82 -20.00 29.34
N SER A 437 -12.05 -20.51 29.26
CA SER A 437 -12.41 -21.66 28.43
C SER A 437 -12.81 -21.28 26.99
N GLU A 438 -13.20 -20.02 26.77
CA GLU A 438 -13.73 -19.53 25.49
C GLU A 438 -13.07 -18.22 25.06
N ILE A 439 -13.00 -17.95 23.75
CA ILE A 439 -12.47 -16.69 23.23
C ILE A 439 -13.47 -15.58 23.51
N THR A 440 -13.23 -14.79 24.55
CA THR A 440 -14.09 -13.68 24.96
C THR A 440 -13.62 -12.34 24.40
N PRO A 441 -14.51 -11.33 24.29
CA PRO A 441 -14.09 -9.97 23.94
C PRO A 441 -13.01 -9.40 24.89
N GLY A 442 -13.03 -9.79 26.17
CA GLY A 442 -12.00 -9.39 27.14
C GLY A 442 -10.62 -9.97 26.80
N LEU A 443 -10.56 -11.24 26.39
CA LEU A 443 -9.31 -11.89 25.93
C LEU A 443 -8.74 -11.19 24.69
N LEU A 444 -9.60 -10.87 23.72
CA LEU A 444 -9.20 -10.21 22.48
C LEU A 444 -8.78 -8.75 22.70
N LEU A 445 -9.44 -8.04 23.64
CA LEU A 445 -9.00 -6.72 24.07
C LEU A 445 -7.63 -6.79 24.77
N LYS A 446 -7.38 -7.84 25.55
CA LYS A 446 -6.09 -8.06 26.20
C LYS A 446 -4.97 -8.29 25.19
N ASP A 447 -5.20 -9.11 24.16
CA ASP A 447 -4.27 -9.26 23.02
C ASP A 447 -3.95 -7.91 22.36
N ALA A 448 -4.98 -7.10 22.08
CA ALA A 448 -4.84 -5.80 21.45
C ALA A 448 -4.09 -4.80 22.33
N ALA A 449 -4.43 -4.71 23.62
CA ALA A 449 -3.78 -3.81 24.58
C ALA A 449 -2.30 -4.18 24.79
N TYR A 450 -2.00 -5.48 24.86
CA TYR A 450 -0.64 -5.97 24.99
C TYR A 450 0.17 -5.72 23.72
N GLY A 451 -0.44 -5.86 22.53
CA GLY A 451 0.19 -5.45 21.28
C GLY A 451 0.50 -3.96 21.24
N ALA A 452 -0.46 -3.12 21.63
CA ALA A 452 -0.27 -1.67 21.72
C ALA A 452 0.90 -1.31 22.66
N ALA A 453 1.02 -1.96 23.81
CA ALA A 453 2.13 -1.76 24.73
C ALA A 453 3.48 -2.28 24.19
N ALA A 454 3.47 -3.40 23.45
CA ALA A 454 4.67 -3.96 22.84
C ALA A 454 5.29 -3.01 21.80
N TYR A 455 4.49 -2.39 20.95
CA TYR A 455 4.99 -1.59 19.82
C TYR A 455 5.61 -0.23 20.20
N VAL A 456 5.27 0.32 21.37
CA VAL A 456 5.75 1.66 21.81
C VAL A 456 6.58 1.58 23.10
N TYR A 457 7.23 0.43 23.32
CA TYR A 457 7.96 0.11 24.56
C TYR A 457 8.95 1.21 24.99
N TYR A 458 9.67 1.82 24.04
CA TYR A 458 10.71 2.82 24.31
C TYR A 458 10.19 4.03 25.09
N GLU A 459 9.00 4.50 24.73
CA GLU A 459 8.37 5.65 25.40
C GLU A 459 7.46 5.20 26.55
N LEU A 460 6.81 4.03 26.42
CA LEU A 460 5.86 3.52 27.41
C LEU A 460 6.52 3.01 28.70
N SER A 461 7.78 2.57 28.64
CA SER A 461 8.54 2.14 29.82
C SER A 461 8.69 3.25 30.88
N ASN A 462 8.57 4.51 30.49
CA ASN A 462 8.51 5.65 31.41
C ASN A 462 7.24 5.68 32.28
N TYR A 463 6.18 5.00 31.85
CA TYR A 463 4.86 4.99 32.51
C TYR A 463 4.48 3.60 33.06
N LEU A 464 5.11 2.53 32.57
CA LEU A 464 4.82 1.15 32.95
C LEU A 464 6.10 0.40 33.32
N SER A 465 6.18 -0.06 34.57
CA SER A 465 7.30 -0.87 35.05
C SER A 465 7.23 -2.29 34.47
N PHE A 466 8.21 -2.65 33.63
CA PHE A 466 8.31 -4.00 33.07
C PHE A 466 8.37 -5.07 34.16
N LYS A 467 9.17 -4.86 35.20
CA LYS A 467 9.34 -5.81 36.30
C LYS A 467 8.02 -6.09 37.04
N GLU A 468 7.24 -5.05 37.32
CA GLU A 468 5.95 -5.20 37.98
C GLU A 468 4.93 -5.87 37.06
N TRP A 469 4.91 -5.48 35.78
CA TRP A 469 4.01 -6.06 34.79
C TRP A 469 4.30 -7.55 34.54
N PHE A 470 5.58 -7.91 34.42
CA PHE A 470 6.00 -9.30 34.23
C PHE A 470 5.61 -10.17 35.43
N ASN A 471 5.99 -9.76 36.65
CA ASN A 471 5.71 -10.54 37.86
C ASN A 471 4.23 -10.57 38.23
N GLY A 472 3.51 -9.47 37.98
CA GLY A 472 2.10 -9.31 38.37
C GLY A 472 1.08 -9.83 37.36
N ALA A 473 1.47 -10.02 36.09
CA ALA A 473 0.54 -10.42 35.04
C ALA A 473 1.13 -11.43 34.06
N LEU A 474 2.19 -11.06 33.33
CA LEU A 474 2.68 -11.86 32.20
C LEU A 474 3.10 -13.26 32.65
N ALA A 475 3.86 -13.39 33.74
CA ALA A 475 4.29 -14.68 34.27
C ALA A 475 3.11 -15.54 34.76
N LEU A 476 2.08 -14.92 35.34
CA LEU A 476 0.88 -15.63 35.81
C LEU A 476 0.06 -16.17 34.63
N GLU A 477 -0.05 -15.42 33.54
CA GLU A 477 -0.79 -15.84 32.35
C GLU A 477 -0.18 -17.07 31.70
N LEU A 478 1.15 -17.19 31.73
CA LEU A 478 1.85 -18.36 31.23
C LEU A 478 1.60 -19.63 32.07
N THR A 479 0.95 -19.55 33.23
CA THR A 479 0.61 -20.74 34.03
C THR A 479 -0.66 -21.43 33.54
N ASN A 480 -1.47 -20.77 32.71
CA ASN A 480 -2.71 -21.32 32.19
C ASN A 480 -2.48 -22.02 30.84
N ASP A 481 -2.42 -23.35 30.86
CA ASP A 481 -2.16 -24.15 29.66
C ASP A 481 -3.43 -24.43 28.81
N HIS A 482 -4.53 -23.67 29.00
CA HIS A 482 -5.73 -23.83 28.17
C HIS A 482 -5.43 -23.47 26.70
N PRO A 483 -5.92 -24.24 25.70
CA PRO A 483 -5.58 -24.01 24.28
C PRO A 483 -5.85 -22.59 23.74
N ASN A 484 -6.89 -21.93 24.24
CA ASN A 484 -7.21 -20.55 23.85
C ASN A 484 -6.19 -19.51 24.36
N MET A 485 -5.40 -19.85 25.38
CA MET A 485 -4.34 -18.98 25.91
C MET A 485 -3.19 -18.80 24.93
N ARG A 486 -3.11 -19.58 23.84
CA ARG A 486 -2.15 -19.36 22.74
C ARG A 486 -2.15 -17.92 22.22
N ILE A 487 -3.30 -17.24 22.25
CA ILE A 487 -3.45 -15.82 21.85
C ILE A 487 -2.58 -14.95 22.75
N ILE A 488 -2.74 -15.11 24.06
CA ILE A 488 -2.01 -14.35 25.07
C ILE A 488 -0.55 -14.80 25.13
N HIS A 489 -0.27 -16.10 25.09
CA HIS A 489 1.09 -16.65 25.07
C HIS A 489 1.93 -16.07 23.92
N ARG A 490 1.37 -16.01 22.71
CA ARG A 490 2.02 -15.37 21.56
C ARG A 490 2.32 -13.90 21.83
N LYS A 491 1.39 -13.17 22.47
CA LYS A 491 1.58 -11.75 22.77
C LYS A 491 2.58 -11.52 23.90
N VAL A 492 2.59 -12.37 24.92
CA VAL A 492 3.62 -12.38 25.97
C VAL A 492 4.99 -12.60 25.34
N ALA A 493 5.14 -13.59 24.45
CA ALA A 493 6.39 -13.79 23.71
C ALA A 493 6.84 -12.48 23.02
N LEU A 494 5.94 -11.86 22.23
CA LEU A 494 6.22 -10.59 21.56
C LEU A 494 6.70 -9.49 22.53
N ILE A 495 6.00 -9.30 23.66
CA ILE A 495 6.38 -8.30 24.67
C ILE A 495 7.79 -8.57 25.19
N LEU A 496 8.09 -9.81 25.57
CA LEU A 496 9.41 -10.19 26.09
C LEU A 496 10.52 -9.91 25.09
N GLY A 497 10.27 -10.09 23.79
CA GLY A 497 11.22 -9.76 22.72
C GLY A 497 11.30 -8.27 22.35
N GLN A 498 10.27 -7.45 22.60
CA GLN A 498 10.31 -6.01 22.32
C GLN A 498 10.89 -5.20 23.48
N TRP A 499 10.63 -5.61 24.72
CA TRP A 499 11.00 -4.89 25.94
C TRP A 499 12.39 -5.26 26.46
N VAL A 500 13.28 -5.76 25.60
CA VAL A 500 14.57 -6.33 26.01
C VAL A 500 15.44 -5.33 26.78
N SER A 501 15.41 -4.05 26.39
CA SER A 501 16.14 -2.98 27.09
C SER A 501 15.70 -2.77 28.54
N GLU A 502 14.48 -3.21 28.89
CA GLU A 502 13.91 -3.08 30.24
C GLU A 502 14.11 -4.34 31.10
N ILE A 503 14.62 -5.43 30.53
CA ILE A 503 14.88 -6.68 31.23
C ILE A 503 16.20 -6.57 32.01
N LYS A 504 16.08 -6.49 33.34
CA LYS A 504 17.21 -6.30 34.26
C LYS A 504 17.48 -7.56 35.07
N ASP A 505 18.64 -7.58 35.73
CA ASP A 505 19.29 -8.76 36.30
C ASP A 505 18.36 -9.79 36.94
N ASP A 506 17.53 -9.38 37.90
CA ASP A 506 16.66 -10.29 38.65
C ASP A 506 15.46 -10.82 37.83
N THR A 507 15.09 -10.13 36.75
CA THR A 507 14.04 -10.55 35.81
C THR A 507 14.56 -11.33 34.61
N ARG A 508 15.85 -11.23 34.29
CA ARG A 508 16.45 -11.81 33.07
C ARG A 508 16.27 -13.32 32.99
N ARG A 509 16.69 -14.04 34.02
CA ARG A 509 16.57 -15.51 34.06
C ARG A 509 15.11 -15.99 34.04
N PRO A 510 14.18 -15.41 34.84
CA PRO A 510 12.75 -15.70 34.70
C PRO A 510 12.21 -15.51 33.28
N VAL A 511 12.64 -14.46 32.57
CA VAL A 511 12.22 -14.23 31.17
C VAL A 511 12.77 -15.30 30.23
N TYR A 512 14.03 -15.73 30.38
CA TYR A 512 14.56 -16.85 29.59
C TYR A 512 13.75 -18.12 29.82
N CYS A 513 13.44 -18.45 31.08
CA CYS A 513 12.60 -19.61 31.40
C CYS A 513 11.20 -19.48 30.79
N ALA A 514 10.60 -18.29 30.82
CA ALA A 514 9.30 -18.03 30.22
C ALA A 514 9.31 -18.24 28.69
N LEU A 515 10.32 -17.71 28.00
CA LEU A 515 10.48 -17.89 26.56
C LEU A 515 10.75 -19.35 26.17
N ILE A 516 11.54 -20.08 26.96
CA ILE A 516 11.77 -21.52 26.75
C ILE A 516 10.47 -22.31 26.97
N LYS A 517 9.66 -21.96 27.98
CA LYS A 517 8.32 -22.55 28.15
C LYS A 517 7.46 -22.30 26.90
N LEU A 518 7.43 -21.07 26.39
CA LEU A 518 6.67 -20.71 25.19
C LEU A 518 7.18 -21.41 23.92
N LEU A 519 8.48 -21.70 23.85
CA LEU A 519 9.08 -22.49 22.77
C LEU A 519 8.64 -23.96 22.79
N GLN A 520 8.09 -24.44 23.91
CA GLN A 520 7.49 -25.77 24.05
C GLN A 520 5.97 -25.78 23.85
N ASP A 521 5.35 -24.64 23.51
CA ASP A 521 3.90 -24.54 23.32
C ASP A 521 3.42 -25.44 22.16
N SER A 522 2.20 -25.96 22.28
CA SER A 522 1.55 -26.75 21.24
C SER A 522 1.33 -25.96 19.93
N ASP A 523 1.14 -24.65 20.01
CA ASP A 523 0.86 -23.81 18.86
C ASP A 523 2.15 -23.32 18.19
N LEU A 524 2.28 -23.59 16.89
CA LEU A 524 3.47 -23.23 16.11
C LEU A 524 3.69 -21.70 16.03
N CYS A 525 2.62 -20.90 16.02
CA CYS A 525 2.72 -19.44 15.96
C CYS A 525 3.33 -18.88 17.26
N VAL A 526 2.99 -19.48 18.41
CA VAL A 526 3.58 -19.15 19.72
C VAL A 526 5.06 -19.50 19.74
N ARG A 527 5.43 -20.71 19.30
CA ARG A 527 6.83 -21.16 19.27
C ARG A 527 7.71 -20.30 18.37
N LEU A 528 7.22 -19.91 17.20
CA LEU A 528 7.91 -18.98 16.30
C LEU A 528 8.10 -17.59 16.92
N ALA A 529 7.07 -17.06 17.59
CA ALA A 529 7.17 -15.77 18.30
C ALA A 529 8.17 -15.83 19.48
N ALA A 530 8.17 -16.93 20.23
CA ALA A 530 9.11 -17.15 21.33
C ALA A 530 10.56 -17.25 20.82
N SER A 531 10.77 -18.01 19.74
CA SER A 531 12.10 -18.14 19.10
C SER A 531 12.63 -16.79 18.61
N ARG A 532 11.80 -15.99 17.91
CA ARG A 532 12.18 -14.64 17.48
C ARG A 532 12.56 -13.76 18.67
N SER A 533 11.80 -13.84 19.76
CA SER A 533 12.04 -13.05 20.95
C SER A 533 13.34 -13.47 21.64
N LEU A 534 13.65 -14.77 21.69
CA LEU A 534 14.93 -15.27 22.17
C LEU A 534 16.11 -14.71 21.36
N CYS A 535 15.99 -14.61 20.03
CA CYS A 535 17.02 -13.94 19.22
C CYS A 535 17.28 -12.50 19.69
N PHE A 536 16.22 -11.71 19.90
CA PHE A 536 16.36 -10.33 20.36
C PHE A 536 17.04 -10.23 21.73
N LEU A 537 16.79 -11.17 22.65
CA LEU A 537 17.46 -11.18 23.95
C LEU A 537 18.94 -11.57 23.86
N ILE A 538 19.31 -12.44 22.92
CA ILE A 538 20.71 -12.86 22.73
C ILE A 538 21.51 -11.79 21.98
N GLU A 539 20.87 -11.08 21.04
CA GLU A 539 21.47 -9.96 20.31
C GLU A 539 21.64 -8.69 21.16
N ASP A 540 20.98 -8.61 22.33
CA ASP A 540 21.05 -7.43 23.18
C ASP A 540 22.44 -7.20 23.78
N ALA A 541 22.83 -5.93 23.87
CA ALA A 541 24.12 -5.53 24.42
C ALA A 541 24.32 -5.95 25.89
N ASN A 542 23.24 -6.18 26.63
CA ASN A 542 23.24 -6.60 28.04
C ASN A 542 23.00 -8.10 28.21
N PHE A 543 23.16 -8.90 27.15
CA PHE A 543 23.07 -10.35 27.24
C PHE A 543 24.07 -10.90 28.27
N SER A 544 23.59 -11.83 29.12
CA SER A 544 24.39 -12.45 30.17
C SER A 544 24.56 -13.94 29.90
N GLU A 545 25.74 -14.32 29.41
CA GLU A 545 26.10 -15.72 29.13
C GLU A 545 25.94 -16.60 30.38
N LYS A 546 26.27 -16.06 31.56
CA LYS A 546 26.15 -16.78 32.84
C LYS A 546 24.71 -17.15 33.18
N ASP A 547 23.76 -16.25 32.89
CA ASP A 547 22.34 -16.47 33.22
C ASP A 547 21.66 -17.43 32.23
N PHE A 548 22.25 -17.64 31.06
CA PHE A 548 21.70 -18.44 29.96
C PHE A 548 22.43 -19.78 29.73
N SER A 549 23.67 -19.93 30.20
CA SER A 549 24.55 -21.07 29.95
C SER A 549 23.90 -22.44 30.19
N ASP A 550 23.15 -22.60 31.28
CA ASP A 550 22.51 -23.86 31.65
C ASP A 550 21.17 -24.10 30.93
N LEU A 551 20.57 -23.03 30.42
CA LEU A 551 19.35 -23.06 29.62
C LEU A 551 19.63 -23.32 28.13
N LEU A 552 20.86 -23.03 27.69
CA LEU A 552 21.26 -23.10 26.30
C LEU A 552 21.03 -24.48 25.65
N PRO A 553 21.42 -25.63 26.25
CA PRO A 553 21.20 -26.93 25.62
C PRO A 553 19.72 -27.23 25.36
N ILE A 554 18.85 -26.86 26.31
CA ILE A 554 17.40 -27.03 26.19
C ILE A 554 16.87 -26.16 25.05
N CYS A 555 17.28 -24.89 25.02
CA CYS A 555 16.87 -23.96 23.97
C CYS A 555 17.33 -24.43 22.59
N TRP A 556 18.56 -24.92 22.49
CA TRP A 556 19.16 -25.42 21.25
C TRP A 556 18.37 -26.61 20.69
N ASP A 557 18.08 -27.62 21.51
CA ASP A 557 17.33 -28.79 21.10
C ASP A 557 15.91 -28.44 20.63
N LEU A 558 15.26 -27.48 21.28
CA LEU A 558 13.92 -27.02 20.90
C LEU A 558 13.93 -26.23 19.59
N CYS A 559 14.90 -25.34 19.39
CA CYS A 559 15.06 -24.62 18.13
C CYS A 559 15.34 -25.60 16.98
N PHE A 560 16.16 -26.63 17.20
CA PHE A 560 16.46 -27.62 16.17
C PHE A 560 15.22 -28.41 15.74
N LYS A 561 14.42 -28.87 16.71
CA LYS A 561 13.12 -29.52 16.42
C LYS A 561 12.19 -28.57 15.66
N LEU A 562 12.14 -27.30 16.06
CA LEU A 562 11.31 -26.30 15.38
C LEU A 562 11.72 -26.11 13.91
N VAL A 563 13.03 -26.17 13.59
CA VAL A 563 13.54 -26.10 12.20
C VAL A 563 13.02 -27.26 11.34
N GLU A 564 12.86 -28.45 11.92
CA GLU A 564 12.33 -29.63 11.21
C GLU A 564 10.82 -29.52 10.93
N GLU A 565 10.07 -28.82 11.79
CA GLU A 565 8.63 -28.67 11.68
C GLU A 565 8.18 -27.57 10.71
N VAL A 566 8.91 -26.45 10.67
CA VAL A 566 8.57 -25.29 9.83
C VAL A 566 8.75 -25.58 8.34
N GLN A 567 7.83 -25.06 7.51
CA GLN A 567 7.84 -25.30 6.07
C GLN A 567 8.30 -24.07 5.28
N GLU A 568 7.99 -22.87 5.77
CA GLU A 568 8.32 -21.63 5.06
C GLU A 568 9.82 -21.31 5.16
N PHE A 569 10.36 -20.79 4.06
CA PHE A 569 11.78 -20.44 3.96
C PHE A 569 12.16 -19.36 4.99
N ASP A 570 11.30 -18.35 5.18
CA ASP A 570 11.55 -17.26 6.12
C ASP A 570 11.62 -17.75 7.58
N SER A 571 10.81 -18.75 7.96
CA SER A 571 10.92 -19.40 9.27
C SER A 571 12.28 -20.05 9.45
N LYS A 572 12.73 -20.82 8.46
CA LYS A 572 14.02 -21.52 8.50
C LYS A 572 15.17 -20.54 8.61
N VAL A 573 15.15 -19.46 7.85
CA VAL A 573 16.19 -18.42 7.91
C VAL A 573 16.26 -17.79 9.30
N LYS A 574 15.12 -17.40 9.88
CA LYS A 574 15.07 -16.80 11.23
C LYS A 574 15.63 -17.75 12.30
N LEU A 575 15.28 -19.03 12.23
CA LEU A 575 15.77 -20.05 13.17
C LEU A 575 17.26 -20.38 12.97
N LEU A 576 17.75 -20.38 11.73
CA LEU A 576 19.18 -20.53 11.46
C LEU A 576 19.99 -19.32 11.91
N MET A 577 19.39 -18.12 11.92
CA MET A 577 20.01 -16.93 12.50
C MET A 577 20.28 -17.12 14.00
N PHE A 578 19.33 -17.71 14.74
CA PHE A 578 19.54 -18.10 16.13
C PHE A 578 20.75 -19.04 16.28
N HIS A 579 20.89 -20.05 15.41
CA HIS A 579 22.05 -20.96 15.45
C HIS A 579 23.37 -20.22 15.25
N HIS A 580 23.42 -19.25 14.33
CA HIS A 580 24.63 -18.46 14.11
C HIS A 580 24.97 -17.55 15.29
N LEU A 581 23.97 -17.02 16.01
CA LEU A 581 24.21 -16.11 17.14
C LEU A 581 24.75 -16.83 18.37
N VAL A 582 24.40 -18.10 18.51
CA VAL A 582 24.76 -18.94 19.66
C VAL A 582 26.11 -19.64 19.49
N LEU A 583 26.52 -19.91 18.24
CA LEU A 583 27.85 -20.45 17.89
C LEU A 583 28.91 -19.34 17.86
#